data_AF-A0A2I0WK60-F1
#
_entry.id   AF-A0A2I0WK60-F1
#
_cell.length_a   1.000
_cell.length_b   1.000
_cell.length_c   1.000
_cell.angle_alpha   90.00
_cell.angle_beta   90.00
_cell.angle_gamma   90.00
#
_symmetry.space_group_name_H-M   'P 1'
#
loop_
_entity.id
_entity.type
_entity.pdbx_description
1 polymer ?
#
loop_
_entity_poly.entity_id
_entity_poly.type
_entity_poly.pdbx_seq_one_letter_code
_entity_poly.pdbx_strand_id
1 'polypeptide(L)'
;MITEGNLQSYQWLNDLYKIREKWSTAFNKNCFNLGILSIQRSESTNHIYHGFLCLEKVMRIWHRNEQDEEFRCSQTDIEPYMKSSTILKQTAIFYSRKLYSFFEEEFLHGFGGVCIEHSSSDLSTFSVKNIDNSTNSHNWIVTFNSSEGAIQCSCAMFEMMGILYFIV
;
A
#
# COMPACT_ATOMS: atom_id res chain seq x y z
N MET A 1 16.55 -5.70 16.98
CA MET A 1 16.91 -4.28 16.81
C MET A 1 17.33 -3.59 18.12
N ILE A 2 16.45 -3.37 19.11
CA ILE A 2 16.87 -2.73 20.39
C ILE A 2 17.64 -3.69 21.30
N THR A 3 17.20 -4.95 21.37
CA THR A 3 17.90 -6.04 22.05
C THR A 3 19.23 -6.38 21.37
N GLU A 4 19.20 -6.56 20.05
CA GLU A 4 20.41 -6.83 19.24
C GLU A 4 21.46 -5.71 19.33
N GLY A 5 21.03 -4.45 19.50
CA GLY A 5 21.93 -3.32 19.66
C GLY A 5 22.37 -3.02 21.10
N ASN A 6 21.94 -3.80 22.10
CA ASN A 6 22.14 -3.49 23.53
C ASN A 6 21.68 -2.08 23.94
N LEU A 7 20.65 -1.53 23.29
CA LEU A 7 20.16 -0.16 23.52
C LEU A 7 19.04 -0.10 24.58
N GLN A 8 18.84 -1.17 25.33
CA GLN A 8 17.78 -1.34 26.33
C GLN A 8 17.87 -0.36 27.50
N SER A 9 19.06 0.19 27.76
CA SER A 9 19.32 1.12 28.87
C SER A 9 18.74 2.51 28.65
N TYR A 10 18.43 2.88 27.41
CA TYR A 10 17.92 4.21 27.08
C TYR A 10 16.39 4.26 27.15
N GLN A 11 15.87 4.77 28.26
CA GLN A 11 14.44 4.89 28.53
C GLN A 11 13.68 5.60 27.39
N TRP A 12 14.22 6.71 26.87
CA TRP A 12 13.60 7.46 25.77
C TRP A 12 13.48 6.65 24.48
N LEU A 13 14.45 5.76 24.18
CA LEU A 13 14.41 4.91 22.99
C LEU A 13 13.37 3.79 23.16
N ASN A 14 13.28 3.21 24.36
CA ASN A 14 12.22 2.26 24.68
C ASN A 14 10.84 2.90 24.57
N ASP A 15 10.67 4.12 25.07
CA ASP A 15 9.40 4.83 24.99
C ASP A 15 9.04 5.23 23.54
N LEU A 16 10.03 5.64 22.74
CA LEU A 16 9.85 5.87 21.30
C LEU A 16 9.47 4.58 20.56
N TYR A 17 10.08 3.46 20.90
CA TYR A 17 9.80 2.16 20.30
C TYR A 17 8.42 1.61 20.70
N LYS A 18 7.92 1.91 21.91
CA LYS A 18 6.55 1.56 22.32
C LYS A 18 5.50 2.18 21.40
N ILE A 19 5.75 3.38 20.88
CA ILE A 19 4.82 4.08 19.97
C ILE A 19 5.18 3.90 18.49
N ARG A 20 6.05 2.94 18.14
CA ARG A 20 6.55 2.74 16.76
C ARG A 20 5.46 2.58 15.70
N GLU A 21 4.32 1.99 16.04
CA GLU A 21 3.18 1.84 15.13
C GLU A 21 2.60 3.20 14.70
N LYS A 22 2.79 4.26 15.49
CA LYS A 22 2.29 5.61 15.18
C LYS A 22 3.17 6.39 14.21
N TRP A 23 4.47 6.07 14.13
CA TRP A 23 5.45 6.87 13.37
C TRP A 23 6.27 6.08 12.35
N SER A 24 6.35 4.75 12.49
CA SER A 24 7.09 3.89 11.58
C SER A 24 6.13 3.13 10.68
N THR A 25 6.24 3.36 9.38
CA THR A 25 5.45 2.68 8.35
C THR A 25 5.68 1.16 8.36
N ALA A 26 6.89 0.70 8.70
CA ALA A 26 7.20 -0.72 8.78
C ALA A 26 6.41 -1.47 9.87
N PHE A 27 6.02 -0.76 10.94
CA PHE A 27 5.22 -1.30 12.04
C PHE A 27 3.74 -0.92 11.93
N ASN A 28 3.37 -0.05 11.00
CA ASN A 28 2.01 0.47 10.84
C ASN A 28 1.23 -0.24 9.73
N LYS A 29 1.10 -1.57 9.85
CA LYS A 29 0.39 -2.39 8.86
C LYS A 29 -1.14 -2.31 8.96
N ASN A 30 -1.66 -1.77 10.06
CA ASN A 30 -3.10 -1.70 10.35
C ASN A 30 -3.71 -0.30 10.12
N CYS A 31 -2.96 0.66 9.56
CA CYS A 31 -3.50 1.97 9.20
C CYS A 31 -3.56 2.13 7.69
N PHE A 32 -4.73 2.55 7.22
CA PHE A 32 -4.92 3.09 5.88
C PHE A 32 -4.02 4.32 5.70
N ASN A 33 -3.04 4.21 4.80
CA ASN A 33 -2.06 5.25 4.52
C ASN A 33 -2.11 5.76 3.08
N LEU A 34 -2.96 5.22 2.20
CA LEU A 34 -3.12 5.66 0.79
C LEU A 34 -1.81 5.63 -0.02
N GLY A 35 -0.80 4.88 0.43
CA GLY A 35 0.55 4.94 -0.14
C GLY A 35 1.33 6.22 0.21
N ILE A 36 0.83 7.06 1.13
CA ILE A 36 1.52 8.25 1.61
C ILE A 36 2.64 7.82 2.55
N LEU A 37 3.88 7.96 2.08
CA LEU A 37 5.08 7.69 2.87
C LEU A 37 5.21 8.69 4.03
N SER A 38 5.80 8.28 5.17
CA SER A 38 5.99 9.16 6.34
C SER A 38 6.80 10.43 6.02
N ILE A 39 7.63 10.39 4.97
CA ILE A 39 8.44 11.51 4.48
C ILE A 39 7.56 12.60 3.85
N GLN A 40 6.51 12.24 3.12
CA GLN A 40 5.55 13.22 2.59
C GLN A 40 4.70 13.83 3.70
N ARG A 41 4.43 13.05 4.77
CA ARG A 41 3.80 13.59 5.99
C ARG A 41 4.70 14.59 6.70
N SER A 42 6.01 14.35 6.77
CA SER A 42 6.95 15.29 7.42
C SER A 42 7.18 16.56 6.60
N GLU A 43 7.21 16.50 5.26
CA GLU A 43 7.25 17.70 4.42
C GLU A 43 6.00 18.58 4.62
N SER A 44 4.81 17.98 4.61
CA SER A 44 3.56 18.70 4.87
C SER A 44 3.51 19.32 6.28
N THR A 45 4.16 18.68 7.26
CA THR A 45 4.18 19.15 8.66
C THR A 45 5.30 20.18 8.90
N ASN A 46 6.44 20.06 8.23
CA ASN A 46 7.53 21.04 8.32
C ASN A 46 7.13 22.39 7.73
N HIS A 47 6.20 22.43 6.77
CA HIS A 47 5.70 23.69 6.24
C HIS A 47 4.74 24.43 7.19
N ILE A 48 4.18 23.73 8.19
CA ILE A 48 3.23 24.30 9.18
C ILE A 48 3.94 25.24 10.18
N TYR A 49 5.27 25.22 10.25
CA TYR A 49 6.05 26.16 11.07
C TYR A 49 5.93 27.64 10.64
N HIS A 50 5.27 27.95 9.52
CA HIS A 50 5.09 29.32 9.00
C HIS A 50 3.66 29.91 9.13
N GLY A 51 2.77 29.32 9.93
CA GLY A 51 1.50 29.93 10.33
C GLY A 51 0.33 29.80 9.32
N PHE A 52 -0.85 30.29 9.72
CA PHE A 52 -2.15 30.14 9.02
C PHE A 52 -2.16 30.51 7.52
N LEU A 53 -1.33 31.49 7.11
CA LEU A 53 -1.20 31.91 5.71
C LEU A 53 -0.53 30.83 4.83
N CYS A 54 0.29 29.96 5.40
CA CYS A 54 0.90 28.84 4.68
C CYS A 54 -0.13 27.72 4.46
N LEU A 55 -0.99 27.46 5.44
CA LEU A 55 -2.08 26.48 5.33
C LEU A 55 -3.05 26.83 4.20
N GLU A 56 -3.45 28.10 4.07
CA GLU A 56 -4.36 28.52 3.00
C GLU A 56 -3.76 28.36 1.59
N LYS A 57 -2.45 28.62 1.44
CA LYS A 57 -1.73 28.37 0.18
C LYS A 57 -1.62 26.89 -0.12
N VAL A 58 -1.30 26.07 0.88
CA VAL A 58 -1.24 24.61 0.74
C VAL A 58 -2.60 24.05 0.34
N MET A 59 -3.68 24.47 1.00
CA MET A 59 -5.04 24.05 0.64
C MET A 59 -5.43 24.46 -0.79
N ARG A 60 -5.08 25.68 -1.22
CA ARG A 60 -5.36 26.10 -2.61
C ARG A 60 -4.59 25.30 -3.64
N ILE A 61 -3.33 24.95 -3.36
CA ILE A 61 -2.53 24.07 -4.22
C ILE A 61 -3.17 22.68 -4.27
N TRP A 62 -3.56 22.13 -3.12
CA TRP A 62 -4.23 20.82 -3.06
C TRP A 62 -5.52 20.80 -3.85
N HIS A 63 -6.37 21.81 -3.69
CA HIS A 63 -7.63 21.88 -4.41
C HIS A 63 -7.46 22.05 -5.92
N ARG A 64 -6.44 22.80 -6.36
CA ARG A 64 -6.08 22.85 -7.80
C ARG A 64 -5.59 21.50 -8.30
N ASN A 65 -4.70 20.85 -7.58
CA ASN A 65 -4.17 19.54 -7.98
C ASN A 65 -5.30 18.49 -8.04
N GLU A 66 -6.25 18.54 -7.11
CA GLU A 66 -7.42 17.68 -7.10
C GLU A 66 -8.30 17.92 -8.33
N GLN A 67 -8.64 19.18 -8.64
CA GLN A 67 -9.40 19.53 -9.85
C GLN A 67 -8.68 19.14 -11.14
N ASP A 68 -7.36 19.34 -11.22
CA ASP A 68 -6.57 18.94 -12.38
C ASP A 68 -6.56 17.41 -12.55
N GLU A 69 -6.43 16.64 -11.47
CA GLU A 69 -6.50 15.18 -11.52
C GLU A 69 -7.90 14.67 -11.87
N GLU A 70 -8.96 15.30 -11.36
CA GLU A 70 -10.35 15.00 -11.71
C GLU A 70 -10.63 15.29 -13.21
N PHE A 71 -10.14 16.42 -13.70
CA PHE A 71 -10.23 16.79 -15.11
C PHE A 71 -9.44 15.83 -16.00
N ARG A 72 -8.30 15.31 -15.55
CA ARG A 72 -7.53 14.30 -16.29
C ARG A 72 -8.20 12.93 -16.28
N CYS A 73 -8.82 12.55 -15.16
CA CYS A 73 -9.56 11.30 -15.05
C CYS A 73 -10.82 11.29 -15.93
N SER A 74 -11.51 12.42 -16.06
CA SER A 74 -12.74 12.53 -16.86
C SER A 74 -12.52 12.64 -18.38
N GLN A 75 -11.31 12.98 -18.83
CA GLN A 75 -11.03 13.17 -20.26
C GLN A 75 -10.75 11.88 -21.04
N THR A 76 -10.30 10.83 -20.36
CA THR A 76 -9.92 9.58 -21.04
C THR A 76 -10.27 8.41 -20.14
N ASP A 77 -10.89 7.40 -20.74
CA ASP A 77 -11.08 6.12 -20.08
C ASP A 77 -9.72 5.47 -19.80
N ILE A 78 -9.69 4.65 -18.76
CA ILE A 78 -8.54 3.81 -18.45
C ILE A 78 -8.58 2.61 -19.39
N GLU A 79 -7.58 2.45 -20.25
CA GLU A 79 -7.43 1.24 -21.07
C GLU A 79 -6.52 0.22 -20.36
N PRO A 80 -7.03 -0.98 -20.03
CA PRO A 80 -6.20 -2.04 -19.48
C PRO A 80 -5.10 -2.52 -20.43
N TYR A 81 -3.91 -2.75 -19.89
CA TYR A 81 -2.80 -3.37 -20.60
C TYR A 81 -3.20 -4.74 -21.17
N MET A 82 -3.80 -5.59 -20.32
CA MET A 82 -4.32 -6.89 -20.74
C MET A 82 -5.85 -6.83 -20.93
N LYS A 83 -6.28 -6.50 -22.16
CA LYS A 83 -7.70 -6.36 -22.52
C LYS A 83 -8.54 -7.64 -22.35
N SER A 84 -7.92 -8.80 -22.12
CA SER A 84 -8.63 -10.05 -21.80
C SER A 84 -8.89 -10.23 -20.30
N SER A 85 -8.21 -9.51 -19.41
CA SER A 85 -8.39 -9.63 -17.95
C SER A 85 -9.69 -8.97 -17.51
N THR A 86 -10.58 -9.75 -16.90
CA THR A 86 -11.83 -9.26 -16.31
C THR A 86 -11.58 -8.39 -15.07
N ILE A 87 -10.57 -8.74 -14.28
CA ILE A 87 -10.16 -8.01 -13.07
C ILE A 87 -9.71 -6.59 -13.44
N LEU A 88 -8.80 -6.46 -14.42
CA LEU A 88 -8.32 -5.15 -14.85
C LEU A 88 -9.44 -4.29 -15.44
N LYS A 89 -10.39 -4.90 -16.18
CA LYS A 89 -11.57 -4.17 -16.67
C LYS A 89 -12.43 -3.62 -15.55
N GLN A 90 -12.70 -4.43 -14.52
CA GLN A 90 -13.51 -4.01 -13.40
C GLN A 90 -12.80 -2.91 -12.60
N THR A 91 -11.52 -3.07 -12.29
CA THR A 91 -10.78 -2.05 -11.53
C THR A 91 -10.62 -0.74 -12.31
N ALA A 92 -10.49 -0.79 -13.64
CA ALA A 92 -10.46 0.41 -14.49
C ALA A 92 -11.72 1.27 -14.40
N ILE A 93 -12.87 0.69 -14.01
CA ILE A 93 -14.14 1.41 -13.84
C ILE A 93 -14.21 2.09 -12.47
N PHE A 94 -13.70 1.44 -11.42
CA PHE A 94 -13.86 1.91 -10.04
C PHE A 94 -12.70 2.75 -9.53
N TYR A 95 -11.49 2.55 -10.07
CA TYR A 95 -10.29 3.19 -9.55
C TYR A 95 -10.00 4.50 -10.27
N SER A 96 -9.48 5.47 -9.51
CA SER A 96 -8.85 6.65 -10.12
C SER A 96 -7.66 6.21 -10.97
N ARG A 97 -7.30 7.01 -11.98
CA ARG A 97 -6.19 6.70 -12.89
C ARG A 97 -4.88 6.37 -12.18
N LYS A 98 -4.57 7.09 -11.09
CA LYS A 98 -3.37 6.87 -10.28
C LYS A 98 -3.43 5.55 -9.50
N LEU A 99 -4.58 5.24 -8.89
CA LEU A 99 -4.77 3.99 -8.17
C LEU A 99 -4.76 2.79 -9.11
N TYR A 100 -5.37 2.93 -10.28
CA TYR A 100 -5.36 1.92 -11.33
C TYR A 100 -3.95 1.66 -11.84
N SER A 101 -3.17 2.71 -12.13
CA SER A 101 -1.77 2.56 -12.58
C SER A 101 -0.95 1.72 -11.60
N PHE A 102 -1.10 1.99 -10.30
CA PHE A 102 -0.41 1.23 -9.27
C PHE A 102 -0.91 -0.22 -9.21
N PHE A 103 -2.23 -0.43 -9.25
CA PHE A 103 -2.82 -1.76 -9.26
C PHE A 103 -2.39 -2.59 -10.46
N GLU A 104 -2.37 -2.00 -11.66
CA GLU A 104 -1.99 -2.68 -12.90
C GLU A 104 -0.52 -3.11 -12.89
N GLU A 105 0.37 -2.25 -12.40
CA GLU A 105 1.80 -2.58 -12.22
C GLU A 105 1.98 -3.78 -11.28
N GLU A 106 1.37 -3.74 -10.09
CA GLU A 106 1.43 -4.83 -9.11
C GLU A 106 0.76 -6.11 -9.62
N PHE A 107 -0.35 -5.99 -10.35
CA PHE A 107 -1.06 -7.14 -10.94
C PHE A 107 -0.21 -7.84 -11.99
N LEU A 108 0.44 -7.07 -12.89
CA LEU A 108 1.32 -7.61 -13.92
C LEU A 108 2.58 -8.23 -13.31
N HIS A 109 3.17 -7.57 -12.32
CA HIS A 109 4.31 -8.10 -11.57
C HIS A 109 3.95 -9.40 -10.84
N GLY A 110 2.76 -9.48 -10.22
CA GLY A 110 2.26 -10.71 -9.60
C GLY A 110 2.05 -11.85 -10.59
N PHE A 111 1.68 -11.56 -11.83
CA PHE A 111 1.42 -12.58 -12.85
C PHE A 111 2.70 -13.26 -13.37
N GLY A 112 3.81 -12.52 -13.46
CA GLY A 112 5.07 -13.02 -14.03
C GLY A 112 6.20 -13.23 -13.02
N GLY A 113 6.19 -12.52 -11.91
CA GLY A 113 7.31 -12.42 -10.96
C GLY A 113 7.09 -13.18 -9.66
N VAL A 114 6.01 -13.94 -9.51
CA VAL A 114 5.63 -14.56 -8.23
C VAL A 114 5.29 -16.04 -8.39
N CYS A 115 5.78 -16.88 -7.48
CA CYS A 115 5.47 -18.31 -7.39
C CYS A 115 4.87 -18.69 -6.04
N ILE A 116 4.00 -19.71 -6.05
CA ILE A 116 3.47 -20.33 -4.84
C ILE A 116 4.39 -21.51 -4.49
N GLU A 117 5.08 -21.43 -3.35
CA GLU A 117 5.95 -22.51 -2.86
C GLU A 117 5.14 -23.61 -2.16
N HIS A 118 4.19 -23.21 -1.32
CA HIS A 118 3.40 -24.11 -0.50
C HIS A 118 1.96 -23.64 -0.37
N SER A 119 1.01 -24.58 -0.40
CA SER A 119 -0.39 -24.35 -0.05
C SER A 119 -0.82 -25.28 1.07
N SER A 120 -1.71 -24.81 1.94
CA SER A 120 -2.34 -25.63 2.95
C SER A 120 -3.34 -26.61 2.31
N SER A 121 -3.61 -27.74 2.98
CA SER A 121 -4.50 -28.78 2.44
C SER A 121 -5.95 -28.33 2.26
N ASP A 122 -6.37 -27.35 3.06
CA ASP A 122 -7.68 -26.70 3.01
C ASP A 122 -7.72 -25.50 2.04
N LEU A 123 -6.62 -25.21 1.32
CA LEU A 123 -6.49 -24.07 0.40
C LEU A 123 -6.78 -22.71 1.05
N SER A 124 -6.61 -22.60 2.37
CA SER A 124 -6.81 -21.37 3.12
C SER A 124 -5.55 -20.52 3.20
N THR A 125 -4.36 -21.11 3.05
CA THR A 125 -3.08 -20.43 3.26
C THR A 125 -2.10 -20.77 2.15
N PHE A 126 -1.44 -19.75 1.61
CA PHE A 126 -0.47 -19.85 0.52
C PHE A 126 0.82 -19.13 0.89
N SER A 127 1.96 -19.82 0.77
CA SER A 127 3.29 -19.22 0.86
C SER A 127 3.76 -18.82 -0.53
N VAL A 128 3.99 -17.53 -0.70
CA VAL A 128 4.19 -16.87 -1.98
C VAL A 128 5.55 -16.16 -1.99
N LYS A 129 6.27 -16.25 -3.11
CA LYS A 129 7.65 -15.76 -3.23
C LYS A 129 7.88 -15.08 -4.57
N ASN A 130 8.73 -14.05 -4.56
CA ASN A 130 9.17 -13.40 -5.79
C ASN A 130 10.28 -14.24 -6.47
N ILE A 131 10.13 -14.49 -7.77
CA ILE A 131 11.03 -15.28 -8.61
C ILE A 131 12.33 -14.51 -8.92
N ASP A 132 12.29 -13.19 -8.97
CA ASP A 132 13.39 -12.34 -9.44
C ASP A 132 14.51 -12.12 -8.40
N ASN A 133 14.30 -12.47 -7.12
CA ASN A 133 15.28 -12.24 -6.05
C ASN A 133 16.02 -13.52 -5.60
N SER A 134 17.19 -13.76 -6.21
CA SER A 134 18.07 -14.90 -5.91
C SER A 134 18.84 -14.83 -4.58
N THR A 135 18.78 -13.72 -3.83
CA THR A 135 19.64 -13.52 -2.64
C THR A 135 18.93 -13.14 -1.35
N ASN A 136 17.64 -12.78 -1.36
CA ASN A 136 16.84 -12.55 -0.15
C ASN A 136 15.34 -12.66 -0.46
N SER A 137 14.92 -13.89 -0.73
CA SER A 137 13.52 -14.24 -0.92
C SER A 137 12.73 -13.98 0.36
N HIS A 138 12.07 -12.83 0.46
CA HIS A 138 11.04 -12.67 1.47
C HIS A 138 9.82 -13.47 1.05
N ASN A 139 9.39 -14.40 1.90
CA ASN A 139 8.17 -15.17 1.67
C ASN A 139 7.00 -14.41 2.26
N TRP A 140 5.97 -14.18 1.45
CA TRP A 140 4.70 -13.62 1.90
C TRP A 140 3.70 -14.74 2.15
N ILE A 141 2.86 -14.56 3.17
CA ILE A 141 1.78 -15.49 3.49
C ILE A 141 0.48 -14.82 3.07
N VAL A 142 -0.25 -15.50 2.20
CA VAL A 142 -1.59 -15.09 1.75
C VAL A 142 -2.60 -16.04 2.37
N THR A 143 -3.58 -15.51 3.09
CA THR A 143 -4.67 -16.27 3.68
C THR A 143 -5.99 -15.92 3.01
N PHE A 144 -6.76 -16.94 2.64
CA PHE A 144 -8.08 -16.83 2.06
C PHE A 144 -9.12 -17.39 3.02
N ASN A 145 -10.06 -16.54 3.43
CA ASN A 145 -11.21 -16.93 4.22
C ASN A 145 -12.42 -17.13 3.28
N SER A 146 -12.76 -18.39 3.01
CA SER A 146 -13.88 -18.75 2.13
C SER A 146 -15.25 -18.34 2.68
N SER A 147 -15.39 -18.18 4.00
CA SER A 147 -16.66 -17.80 4.64
C SER A 147 -16.97 -16.32 4.48
N GLU A 148 -15.93 -15.48 4.49
CA GLU A 148 -16.03 -14.02 4.36
C GLU A 148 -15.70 -13.52 2.95
N GLY A 149 -15.14 -14.38 2.09
CA GLY A 149 -14.63 -13.99 0.77
C GLY A 149 -13.42 -13.07 0.85
N ALA A 150 -12.69 -13.07 1.97
CA ALA A 150 -11.60 -12.14 2.25
C ALA A 150 -10.22 -12.76 1.97
N ILE A 151 -9.31 -11.98 1.38
CA ILE A 151 -7.91 -12.34 1.14
C ILE A 151 -7.04 -11.41 1.99
N GLN A 152 -6.16 -11.94 2.83
CA GLN A 152 -5.20 -11.14 3.58
C GLN A 152 -3.78 -11.54 3.19
N CYS A 153 -2.88 -10.56 3.13
CA CYS A 153 -1.47 -10.80 2.86
C CYS A 153 -0.60 -10.28 4.00
N SER A 154 0.45 -10.99 4.37
CA SER A 154 1.38 -10.57 5.42
C SER A 154 2.09 -9.22 5.15
N CYS A 155 2.10 -8.74 3.90
CA CYS A 155 2.58 -7.40 3.54
C CYS A 155 1.60 -6.28 3.90
N ALA A 156 0.32 -6.60 4.03
CA ALA A 156 -0.80 -5.68 4.24
C ALA A 156 -0.94 -4.54 3.20
N MET A 157 -0.33 -4.69 2.02
CA MET A 157 -0.23 -3.61 1.03
C MET A 157 -1.61 -3.10 0.59
N PHE A 158 -2.50 -4.00 0.18
CA PHE A 158 -3.82 -3.61 -0.30
C PHE A 158 -4.70 -3.02 0.82
N GLU A 159 -4.60 -3.53 2.05
CA GLU A 159 -5.32 -2.96 3.21
C GLU A 159 -4.80 -1.57 3.56
N MET A 160 -3.47 -1.37 3.56
CA MET A 160 -2.86 -0.06 3.78
C MET A 160 -3.22 0.94 2.69
N MET A 161 -3.36 0.49 1.44
CA MET A 161 -3.75 1.35 0.31
C MET A 161 -5.27 1.49 0.13
N GLY A 162 -6.07 0.73 0.91
CA GLY A 162 -7.54 0.64 0.78
C GLY A 162 -8.00 0.26 -0.61
N ILE A 163 -7.24 -0.61 -1.27
CA ILE A 163 -7.56 -1.19 -2.56
C ILE A 163 -8.57 -2.32 -2.31
N LEU A 164 -9.80 -2.13 -2.78
CA LEU A 164 -10.86 -3.13 -2.69
C LEU A 164 -10.64 -4.23 -3.73
N TYR A 165 -10.32 -5.44 -3.29
CA TYR A 165 -10.32 -6.64 -4.13
C TYR A 165 -11.68 -7.32 -3.99
N PHE A 166 -12.57 -7.14 -4.97
CA PHE A 166 -13.77 -7.96 -5.08
C PHE A 166 -13.43 -9.22 -5.89
N ILE A 167 -13.66 -10.39 -5.31
CA ILE A 167 -13.82 -11.62 -6.08
C ILE A 167 -15.30 -11.67 -6.44
N VAL A 168 -15.64 -11.43 -7.71
CA VAL A 168 -16.99 -11.67 -8.26
C VAL A 168 -17.05 -13.07 -8.83
#